data_AF-A0A2N3GA63-F1
#
_entry.id   AF-A0A2N3GA63-F1
#
_cell.length_a   1.000
_cell.length_b   1.000
_cell.length_c   1.000
_cell.angle_alpha   90.00
_cell.angle_beta   90.00
_cell.angle_gamma   90.00
#
_symmetry.space_group_name_H-M   'P 1'
#
loop_
_entity.id
_entity.type
_entity.pdbx_description
1 polymer ?
#
loop_
_entity_poly.entity_id
_entity_poly.type
_entity_poly.pdbx_seq_one_letter_code
_entity_poly.pdbx_strand_id
1 'polypeptide(L)'
;MRFRGERDQLETVIKAGDHEATVVVHRIDLPAYSGPDPASTWRKPVVGPPARPFAEFQVVDGLEADAWLAAWVNRPGRFISTWEPRVQVEFPQEAIELHDSIRDESGQKSGCWDVFAWRDGECLFAELKRGGSSDRIRESQLIWRESALRLGVPAHSFAVVEWYGGTPSSQTHRAERHEVESVDERDR
;
A
#
# COMPACT_ATOMS: atom_id res chain seq x y z
N MET A 1 12.54 4.60 -7.41
CA MET A 1 12.81 4.83 -5.98
C MET A 1 13.70 3.68 -5.58
N ARG A 2 15.00 3.92 -5.37
CA ARG A 2 15.87 2.80 -5.02
C ARG A 2 15.39 2.24 -3.68
N PHE A 3 14.90 0.99 -3.67
CA PHE A 3 14.84 0.20 -2.44
C PHE A 3 16.25 0.05 -1.81
N ARG A 4 17.30 0.49 -2.51
CA ARG A 4 18.68 0.70 -2.03
C ARG A 4 18.92 2.13 -1.54
N GLY A 5 18.30 2.49 -0.43
CA GLY A 5 18.92 3.38 0.55
C GLY A 5 19.31 2.51 1.74
N GLU A 6 20.58 2.44 2.11
CA GLU A 6 21.09 1.68 3.29
C GLU A 6 20.54 2.18 4.64
N ARG A 7 19.54 3.06 4.63
CA ARG A 7 18.90 3.60 5.82
C ARG A 7 17.53 2.92 5.94
N ASP A 8 17.49 1.91 6.80
CA ASP A 8 16.30 1.23 7.34
C ASP A 8 15.69 0.07 6.55
N GLN A 9 16.54 -0.87 6.09
CA GLN A 9 16.09 -2.26 5.88
C GLN A 9 16.33 -3.04 7.17
N LEU A 10 15.26 -3.49 7.82
CA LEU A 10 15.36 -4.36 8.99
C LEU A 10 14.64 -5.67 8.72
N GLU A 11 15.36 -6.78 8.82
CA GLU A 11 14.72 -8.08 8.99
C GLU A 11 13.96 -8.07 10.31
N THR A 12 12.65 -8.24 10.22
CA THR A 12 11.75 -8.16 11.37
C THR A 12 10.91 -9.42 11.42
N VAL A 13 10.82 -10.01 12.61
CA VAL A 13 9.88 -11.09 12.90
C VAL A 13 8.51 -10.49 13.13
N ILE A 14 7.55 -10.87 12.29
CA ILE A 14 6.15 -10.46 12.38
C ILE A 14 5.30 -11.67 12.76
N LYS A 15 4.34 -11.48 13.66
CA LYS A 15 3.42 -12.51 14.14
C LYS A 15 1.98 -12.07 13.93
N ALA A 16 1.11 -13.00 13.51
CA ALA A 16 -0.33 -12.81 13.47
C ALA A 16 -1.04 -14.16 13.64
N GLY A 17 -1.85 -14.30 14.68
CA GLY A 17 -2.40 -15.61 15.08
C GLY A 17 -1.27 -16.56 15.47
N ASP A 18 -1.31 -17.78 14.93
CA ASP A 18 -0.27 -18.80 15.13
C ASP A 18 0.85 -18.73 14.07
N HIS A 19 0.79 -17.73 13.17
CA HIS A 19 1.73 -17.57 12.07
C HIS A 19 2.83 -16.57 12.39
N GLU A 20 4.05 -16.87 11.95
CA GLU A 20 5.24 -16.04 12.12
C GLU A 20 6.05 -16.00 10.82
N ALA A 21 6.59 -14.82 10.49
CA ALA A 21 7.47 -14.65 9.35
C ALA A 21 8.57 -13.62 9.62
N THR A 22 9.80 -13.94 9.21
CA THR A 22 10.84 -12.93 9.01
C THR A 22 10.64 -12.26 7.66
N VAL A 23 10.51 -10.94 7.65
CA VAL A 23 10.36 -10.13 6.44
C VAL A 23 11.25 -8.89 6.51
N VAL A 24 11.66 -8.40 5.35
CA VAL A 24 12.33 -7.09 5.26
C VAL A 24 11.28 -6.00 5.43
N VAL A 25 11.51 -5.10 6.37
CA VAL A 25 10.71 -3.89 6.55
C VAL A 25 11.48 -2.70 6.00
N HIS A 26 10.87 -1.96 5.08
CA HIS A 26 11.35 -0.67 4.60
C HIS A 26 10.54 0.44 5.25
N ARG A 27 11.23 1.45 5.78
CA ARG A 27 10.60 2.68 6.28
C ARG A 27 10.75 3.81 5.29
N ILE A 28 9.64 4.44 4.92
CA ILE A 28 9.64 5.51 3.92
C ILE A 28 8.81 6.70 4.37
N ASP A 29 9.31 7.90 4.12
CA ASP A 29 8.53 9.13 4.23
C ASP A 29 7.90 9.46 2.89
N LEU A 30 6.58 9.54 2.86
CA LEU A 30 5.84 9.90 1.66
C LEU A 30 5.53 11.41 1.64
N PRO A 31 5.65 12.05 0.46
CA PRO A 31 5.35 13.46 0.32
C PRO A 31 3.88 13.76 0.61
N ALA A 32 3.62 14.98 1.11
CA ALA A 32 2.26 15.49 1.22
C ALA A 32 1.56 15.51 -0.15
N TYR A 33 0.25 15.34 -0.14
CA TYR A 33 -0.54 15.42 -1.37
C TYR A 33 -0.49 16.84 -1.95
N SER A 34 -0.21 16.96 -3.25
CA SER A 34 0.02 18.25 -3.92
C SER A 34 -1.07 18.64 -4.93
N GLY A 35 -2.14 17.84 -5.04
CA GLY A 35 -3.23 18.07 -5.98
C GLY A 35 -4.41 18.85 -5.39
N PRO A 36 -5.44 19.15 -6.22
CA PRO A 36 -6.72 19.62 -5.72
C PRO A 36 -7.41 18.54 -4.89
N ASP A 37 -8.36 18.92 -4.03
CA ASP A 37 -9.16 17.97 -3.27
C ASP A 37 -9.78 16.93 -4.21
N PRO A 38 -9.47 15.64 -4.03
CA PRO A 38 -9.96 14.64 -4.95
C PRO A 38 -11.44 14.35 -4.70
N ALA A 39 -12.15 13.98 -5.77
CA ALA A 39 -13.60 13.73 -5.72
C ALA A 39 -14.00 12.58 -4.76
N SER A 40 -13.08 11.66 -4.50
CA SER A 40 -13.16 10.63 -3.48
C SER A 40 -11.80 10.46 -2.83
N THR A 41 -11.65 9.73 -1.73
CA THR A 41 -10.33 9.25 -1.26
C THR A 41 -10.36 7.75 -0.98
N TRP A 42 -11.51 7.11 -1.25
CA TRP A 42 -11.83 5.74 -0.79
C TRP A 42 -11.57 5.54 0.71
N ARG A 43 -11.67 6.61 1.51
CA ARG A 43 -11.35 6.63 2.95
C ARG A 43 -9.88 6.25 3.24
N LYS A 44 -8.99 6.41 2.26
CA LYS A 44 -7.54 6.26 2.42
C LYS A 44 -6.88 7.65 2.52
N PRO A 45 -5.77 7.78 3.27
CA PRO A 45 -4.97 8.98 3.23
C PRO A 45 -4.41 9.22 1.82
N VAL A 46 -4.44 10.47 1.37
CA VAL A 46 -3.84 10.86 0.09
C VAL A 46 -2.42 11.36 0.31
N VAL A 47 -1.53 10.96 -0.60
CA VAL A 47 -0.09 11.25 -0.57
C VAL A 47 0.41 11.44 -2.00
N GLY A 48 1.49 12.18 -2.17
CA GLY A 48 2.13 12.33 -3.49
C GLY A 48 1.31 13.09 -4.54
N PRO A 49 1.62 12.88 -5.82
CA PRO A 49 1.03 13.66 -6.91
C PRO A 49 -0.43 13.27 -7.21
N PRO A 50 -1.24 14.18 -7.78
CA PRO A 50 -2.64 13.92 -8.12
C PRO A 50 -2.87 12.75 -9.08
N ALA A 51 -1.91 12.43 -9.95
CA ALA A 51 -2.05 11.33 -10.90
C ALA A 51 -2.07 9.95 -10.22
N ARG A 52 -1.37 9.80 -9.09
CA ARG A 52 -1.12 8.54 -8.39
C ARG A 52 -1.23 8.72 -6.86
N PRO A 53 -2.39 9.12 -6.34
CA PRO A 53 -2.47 9.71 -5.02
C PRO A 53 -2.77 8.69 -3.91
N PHE A 54 -1.90 7.72 -3.68
CA PHE A 54 -1.95 6.80 -2.53
C PHE A 54 -0.58 6.17 -2.30
N ALA A 55 -0.34 5.66 -1.08
CA ALA A 55 0.95 5.07 -0.71
C ALA A 55 1.32 3.89 -1.63
N GLU A 56 0.34 3.08 -1.99
CA GLU A 56 0.48 1.93 -2.91
C GLU A 56 1.01 2.39 -4.26
N PHE A 57 0.49 3.50 -4.79
CA PHE A 57 0.99 4.04 -6.06
C PHE A 57 2.39 4.65 -5.94
N GLN A 58 2.76 5.19 -4.79
CA GLN A 58 4.14 5.68 -4.58
C GLN A 58 5.15 4.52 -4.58
N VAL A 59 4.75 3.35 -4.05
CA VAL A 59 5.55 2.13 -4.15
C VAL A 59 5.60 1.62 -5.59
N VAL A 60 4.48 1.65 -6.33
CA VAL A 60 4.45 1.32 -7.77
C VAL A 60 5.37 2.22 -8.58
N ASP A 61 5.29 3.55 -8.43
CA ASP A 61 6.20 4.53 -9.06
C ASP A 61 7.67 4.16 -8.76
N GLY A 62 7.92 3.75 -7.52
CA GLY A 62 9.21 3.36 -7.05
C GLY A 62 9.80 2.15 -7.76
N LEU A 63 8.99 1.10 -7.89
CA LEU A 63 9.31 -0.16 -8.55
C LEU A 63 9.45 0.03 -10.08
N GLU A 64 8.55 0.79 -10.70
CA GLU A 64 8.61 1.12 -12.14
C GLU A 64 9.91 1.86 -12.49
N ALA A 65 10.36 2.79 -11.64
CA ALA A 65 11.64 3.48 -11.81
C ALA A 65 12.86 2.53 -11.69
N ASP A 66 12.67 1.36 -11.07
CA ASP A 66 13.67 0.29 -10.97
C ASP A 66 13.39 -0.83 -12.01
N ALA A 67 12.64 -0.50 -13.09
CA ALA A 67 12.30 -1.35 -14.22
C ALA A 67 11.43 -2.58 -13.91
N TRP A 68 10.68 -2.55 -12.81
CA TRP A 68 9.62 -3.55 -12.57
C TRP A 68 8.34 -3.15 -13.28
N LEU A 69 7.61 -4.14 -13.81
CA LEU A 69 6.18 -3.95 -14.08
C LEU A 69 5.45 -4.09 -12.73
N ALA A 70 4.77 -3.06 -12.25
CA ALA A 70 4.18 -3.05 -10.92
C ALA A 70 2.74 -2.53 -10.92
N ALA A 71 1.95 -2.98 -9.95
CA ALA A 71 0.57 -2.55 -9.80
C ALA A 71 0.11 -2.64 -8.34
N TRP A 72 -0.83 -1.77 -7.96
CA TRP A 72 -1.63 -1.96 -6.76
C TRP A 72 -2.64 -3.10 -7.02
N VAL A 73 -2.61 -4.12 -6.18
CA VAL A 73 -3.63 -5.17 -6.05
C VAL A 73 -4.86 -4.60 -5.31
N ASN A 74 -5.77 -3.96 -6.05
CA ASN A 74 -7.00 -3.43 -5.46
C ASN A 74 -7.90 -4.55 -4.90
N ARG A 75 -7.95 -5.67 -5.64
CA ARG A 75 -8.57 -6.95 -5.24
C ARG A 75 -7.82 -8.07 -5.98
N PRO A 76 -7.89 -9.34 -5.51
CA PRO A 76 -7.28 -10.45 -6.24
C PRO A 76 -7.70 -10.45 -7.72
N GLY A 77 -6.72 -10.53 -8.63
CA GLY A 77 -6.94 -10.49 -10.08
C GLY A 77 -7.28 -9.10 -10.65
N ARG A 78 -7.18 -8.03 -9.86
CA ARG A 78 -7.41 -6.64 -10.30
C ARG A 78 -6.23 -5.76 -9.94
N PHE A 79 -5.35 -5.59 -10.92
CA PHE A 79 -4.10 -4.84 -10.84
C PHE A 79 -4.28 -3.46 -11.46
N ILE A 80 -4.05 -2.38 -10.70
CA ILE A 80 -4.21 -1.01 -11.19
C ILE A 80 -2.93 -0.18 -11.06
N SER A 81 -2.68 0.68 -12.05
CA SER A 81 -1.53 1.61 -12.06
C SER A 81 -1.93 3.07 -11.84
N THR A 82 -3.23 3.38 -11.88
CA THR A 82 -3.75 4.73 -11.64
C THR A 82 -5.08 4.67 -10.89
N TRP A 83 -5.43 5.78 -10.27
CA TRP A 83 -6.66 5.89 -9.49
C TRP A 83 -7.88 6.30 -10.32
N GLU A 84 -7.86 7.48 -10.93
CA GLU A 84 -8.97 8.04 -11.71
C GLU A 84 -8.42 8.75 -12.97
N PRO A 85 -8.64 8.21 -14.19
CA PRO A 85 -9.31 6.95 -14.47
C PRO A 85 -8.49 5.74 -13.97
N ARG A 86 -9.16 4.62 -13.67
CA ARG A 86 -8.50 3.37 -13.30
C ARG A 86 -7.94 2.69 -14.53
N VAL A 87 -6.62 2.54 -14.61
CA VAL A 87 -5.94 1.80 -15.67
C VAL A 87 -5.54 0.43 -15.12
N GLN A 88 -5.94 -0.64 -15.82
CA GLN A 88 -5.50 -2.01 -15.51
C GLN A 88 -4.07 -2.22 -15.98
N VAL A 89 -3.29 -2.98 -15.20
CA VAL A 89 -1.98 -3.46 -15.62
C VAL A 89 -2.11 -4.89 -16.13
N GLU A 90 -1.64 -5.13 -17.36
CA GLU A 90 -1.54 -6.47 -17.93
C GLU A 90 -0.15 -7.04 -17.62
N PHE A 91 -0.11 -8.06 -16.77
CA PHE A 91 1.12 -8.79 -16.48
C PHE A 91 1.36 -9.92 -17.48
N PRO A 92 2.62 -10.36 -17.65
CA PRO A 92 2.93 -11.61 -18.34
C PRO A 92 2.11 -12.78 -17.77
N GLN A 93 1.72 -13.71 -18.64
CA GLN A 93 0.87 -14.85 -18.29
C GLN A 93 1.43 -15.65 -17.09
N GLU A 94 2.74 -15.91 -17.09
CA GLU A 94 3.47 -16.58 -16.00
C GLU A 94 3.31 -15.89 -14.63
N ALA A 95 3.27 -14.56 -14.60
CA ALA A 95 3.11 -13.80 -13.37
C ALA A 95 1.68 -13.93 -12.82
N ILE A 96 0.69 -13.92 -13.73
CA ILE A 96 -0.72 -14.14 -13.39
C ILE A 96 -0.94 -15.56 -12.89
N GLU A 97 -0.37 -16.56 -13.58
CA GLU A 97 -0.46 -17.97 -13.19
C GLU A 97 0.17 -18.22 -11.82
N LEU A 98 1.32 -17.62 -11.54
CA LEU A 98 1.92 -17.68 -10.20
C LEU A 98 1.00 -17.05 -9.16
N HIS A 99 0.54 -15.83 -9.39
CA HIS A 99 -0.33 -15.12 -8.45
C HIS A 99 -1.61 -15.92 -8.15
N ASP A 100 -2.22 -16.51 -9.18
CA ASP A 100 -3.43 -17.33 -9.04
C ASP A 100 -3.16 -18.68 -8.38
N SER A 101 -1.99 -19.28 -8.63
CA SER A 101 -1.58 -20.50 -7.92
C SER A 101 -1.41 -20.23 -6.43
N ILE A 102 -0.81 -19.09 -6.04
CA ILE A 102 -0.70 -18.68 -4.63
C ILE A 102 -2.10 -18.52 -4.02
N ARG A 103 -3.04 -17.96 -4.78
CA ARG A 103 -4.44 -17.85 -4.35
C ARG A 103 -5.04 -19.17 -3.99
N ASP A 104 -4.95 -20.09 -4.93
CA ASP A 104 -5.62 -21.36 -4.83
C ASP A 104 -4.96 -22.21 -3.73
N GLU A 105 -3.63 -22.16 -3.60
CA GLU A 105 -2.85 -22.78 -2.52
C GLU A 105 -3.19 -22.19 -1.14
N SER A 106 -3.42 -20.89 -1.04
CA SER A 106 -3.79 -20.27 0.24
C SER A 106 -5.18 -20.65 0.72
N GLY A 107 -6.10 -20.97 -0.21
CA GLY A 107 -7.52 -21.14 0.06
C GLY A 107 -8.22 -19.88 0.59
N GLN A 108 -7.56 -18.72 0.60
CA GLN A 108 -8.07 -17.48 1.18
C GLN A 108 -8.74 -16.59 0.12
N LYS A 109 -9.84 -15.94 0.50
CA LYS A 109 -10.50 -14.89 -0.31
C LYS A 109 -9.85 -13.51 -0.18
N SER A 110 -8.87 -13.38 0.71
CA SER A 110 -8.20 -12.13 1.09
C SER A 110 -6.79 -12.43 1.57
N GLY A 111 -5.95 -11.41 1.72
CA GLY A 111 -4.59 -11.57 2.24
C GLY A 111 -3.49 -11.47 1.17
N CYS A 112 -3.85 -11.35 -0.12
CA CYS A 112 -2.89 -10.89 -1.11
C CYS A 112 -2.38 -9.49 -0.73
N TRP A 113 -1.10 -9.28 -0.94
CA TRP A 113 -0.39 -8.08 -0.52
C TRP A 113 -0.70 -6.90 -1.43
N ASP A 114 -0.65 -5.70 -0.89
CA ASP A 114 -1.11 -4.48 -1.56
C ASP A 114 -0.46 -4.24 -2.94
N VAL A 115 0.82 -4.54 -3.15
CA VAL A 115 1.51 -4.33 -4.44
C VAL A 115 2.07 -5.65 -4.95
N PHE A 116 1.88 -5.88 -6.24
CA PHE A 116 2.51 -6.96 -6.98
C PHE A 116 3.37 -6.38 -8.10
N ALA A 117 4.58 -6.92 -8.25
CA ALA A 117 5.51 -6.53 -9.28
C ALA A 117 6.21 -7.73 -9.91
N TRP A 118 6.56 -7.60 -11.19
CA TRP A 118 7.19 -8.63 -12.00
C TRP A 118 8.33 -8.06 -12.83
N ARG A 119 9.44 -8.80 -12.93
CA ARG A 119 10.56 -8.48 -13.80
C ARG A 119 11.38 -9.73 -14.08
N ASP A 120 11.57 -10.07 -15.34
CA ASP A 120 12.47 -11.15 -15.79
C ASP A 120 12.29 -12.50 -15.05
N GLY A 121 11.04 -12.91 -14.82
CA GLY A 121 10.72 -14.16 -14.12
C GLY A 121 10.72 -14.07 -12.59
N GLU A 122 11.09 -12.91 -12.04
CA GLU A 122 11.06 -12.62 -10.61
C GLU A 122 9.78 -11.86 -10.23
N CYS A 123 9.30 -12.12 -9.01
CA CYS A 123 8.20 -11.36 -8.42
C CYS A 123 8.63 -10.62 -7.15
N LEU A 124 7.90 -9.55 -6.86
CA LEU A 124 7.94 -8.84 -5.59
C LEU A 124 6.52 -8.54 -5.12
N PHE A 125 6.26 -8.82 -3.86
CA PHE A 125 5.05 -8.49 -3.13
C PHE A 125 5.39 -7.47 -2.05
N ALA A 126 4.68 -6.36 -2.02
CA ALA A 126 4.83 -5.36 -0.96
C ALA A 126 3.50 -5.10 -0.25
N GLU A 127 3.52 -5.21 1.08
CA GLU A 127 2.37 -4.93 1.95
C GLU A 127 2.59 -3.61 2.67
N LEU A 128 1.63 -2.69 2.59
CA LEU A 128 1.80 -1.33 3.09
C LEU A 128 1.15 -1.16 4.45
N LYS A 129 1.88 -0.56 5.38
CA LYS A 129 1.37 -0.20 6.71
C LYS A 129 1.70 1.24 7.04
N ARG A 130 0.71 2.00 7.50
CA ARG A 130 0.96 3.36 7.96
C ARG A 130 1.63 3.33 9.32
N GLY A 131 2.78 3.98 9.45
CA GLY A 131 3.48 4.13 10.72
C GLY A 131 2.63 4.82 11.77
N GLY A 132 2.69 4.34 13.02
CA GLY A 132 1.85 4.82 14.13
C GLY A 132 0.36 4.42 14.07
N SER A 133 -0.09 3.79 12.98
CA SER A 133 -1.44 3.19 12.92
C SER A 133 -1.55 1.96 13.83
N SER A 134 -2.76 1.47 14.09
CA SER A 134 -3.01 0.14 14.64
C SER A 134 -3.14 -0.95 13.56
N ASP A 135 -3.14 -0.58 12.28
CA ASP A 135 -3.16 -1.54 11.18
C ASP A 135 -1.84 -2.33 11.16
N ARG A 136 -1.94 -3.65 11.29
CA ARG A 136 -0.82 -4.58 11.35
C ARG A 136 -0.99 -5.64 10.26
N ILE A 137 0.08 -6.40 10.03
CA ILE A 137 0.00 -7.61 9.22
C ILE A 137 -1.04 -8.55 9.84
N ARG A 138 -1.89 -9.11 8.99
CA ARG A 138 -2.97 -10.02 9.37
C ARG A 138 -2.55 -11.46 9.12
N GLU A 139 -3.19 -12.38 9.82
CA GLU A 139 -2.98 -13.82 9.66
C GLU A 139 -3.17 -14.28 8.21
N SER A 140 -4.23 -13.81 7.53
CA SER A 140 -4.46 -14.14 6.12
C SER A 140 -3.34 -13.68 5.18
N GLN A 141 -2.59 -12.62 5.53
CA GLN A 141 -1.45 -12.14 4.77
C GLN A 141 -0.20 -12.99 4.98
N LEU A 142 -0.04 -13.56 6.19
CA LEU A 142 1.01 -14.53 6.47
C LEU A 142 0.71 -15.87 5.80
N ILE A 143 -0.53 -16.35 5.85
CA ILE A 143 -0.98 -17.55 5.11
C ILE A 143 -0.73 -17.41 3.61
N TRP A 144 -1.03 -16.24 3.03
CA TRP A 144 -0.74 -15.94 1.63
C TRP A 144 0.75 -16.09 1.31
N ARG A 145 1.60 -15.45 2.11
CA ARG A 145 3.06 -15.53 1.96
C ARG A 145 3.56 -16.96 2.09
N GLU A 146 3.15 -17.69 3.11
CA GLU A 146 3.53 -19.10 3.32
C GLU A 146 3.14 -19.99 2.14
N SER A 147 1.97 -19.75 1.56
CA SER A 147 1.48 -20.44 0.36
C SER A 147 2.39 -20.18 -0.84
N ALA A 148 2.82 -18.93 -1.02
CA ALA A 148 3.80 -18.59 -2.06
C ALA A 148 5.16 -19.25 -1.85
N LEU A 149 5.64 -19.32 -0.61
CA LEU A 149 6.89 -20.02 -0.29
C LEU A 149 6.81 -21.52 -0.63
N ARG A 150 5.65 -22.17 -0.36
CA ARG A 150 5.43 -23.58 -0.73
C ARG A 150 5.46 -23.80 -2.25
N LEU A 151 5.07 -22.79 -3.03
CA LEU A 151 5.16 -22.79 -4.49
C LEU A 151 6.54 -22.38 -5.02
N GLY A 152 7.53 -22.16 -4.14
CA GLY A 152 8.91 -21.87 -4.51
C GLY A 152 9.23 -20.39 -4.71
N VAL A 153 8.31 -19.47 -4.38
CA VAL A 153 8.63 -18.04 -4.35
C VAL A 153 9.64 -17.79 -3.24
N PRO A 154 10.76 -17.10 -3.51
CA PRO A 154 11.78 -16.89 -2.48
C PRO A 154 11.32 -15.89 -1.43
N ALA A 155 11.81 -16.05 -0.19
CA ALA A 155 11.42 -15.18 0.92
C ALA A 155 11.74 -13.70 0.71
N HIS A 156 12.77 -13.38 -0.08
CA HIS A 156 13.17 -12.01 -0.41
C HIS A 156 12.22 -11.33 -1.42
N SER A 157 11.27 -12.07 -2.02
CA SER A 157 10.19 -11.49 -2.82
C SER A 157 9.12 -10.80 -1.97
N PHE A 158 9.24 -10.78 -0.64
CA PHE A 158 8.26 -10.20 0.27
C PHE A 158 8.87 -9.07 1.09
N ALA A 159 8.26 -7.89 1.01
CA ALA A 159 8.66 -6.72 1.78
C ALA A 159 7.47 -6.02 2.44
N VAL A 160 7.61 -5.62 3.70
CA VAL A 160 6.65 -4.72 4.34
C VAL A 160 7.16 -3.30 4.16
N VAL A 161 6.28 -2.41 3.69
CA VAL A 161 6.58 -0.99 3.56
C VAL A 161 5.82 -0.24 4.64
N GLU A 162 6.54 0.13 5.69
CA GLU A 162 6.02 1.03 6.72
C GLU A 162 6.21 2.48 6.25
N TRP A 163 5.11 3.20 6.05
CA TRP A 163 5.15 4.55 5.48
C TRP A 163 4.64 5.62 6.45
N TYR A 164 5.26 6.79 6.39
CA TYR A 164 4.96 7.96 7.20
C TYR A 164 4.60 9.16 6.31
N GLY A 165 4.07 10.22 6.93
CA GLY A 165 3.67 11.43 6.24
C GLY A 165 2.26 11.37 5.65
N GLY A 166 2.08 12.11 4.55
CA GLY A 166 0.78 12.38 3.94
C GLY A 166 -0.05 13.45 4.65
N THR A 167 -0.99 14.03 3.91
CA THR A 167 -1.97 14.95 4.51
C THR A 167 -3.03 14.11 5.24
N PRO A 168 -3.41 14.41 6.49
CA PRO A 168 -4.57 13.77 7.11
C PRO A 168 -5.78 13.93 6.18
N SER A 169 -6.48 12.84 5.89
CA SER A 169 -7.72 12.94 5.10
C SER A 169 -8.68 13.88 5.84
N SER A 170 -9.05 14.99 5.22
CA SER A 170 -9.97 16.02 5.74
C SER A 170 -11.43 15.55 5.82
N GLN A 171 -11.68 14.33 6.30
CA GLN A 171 -13.02 13.85 6.68
C GLN A 171 -13.29 13.94 8.19
N THR A 172 -12.47 14.69 8.92
CA THR A 172 -12.76 15.09 10.32
C THR A 172 -12.97 16.60 10.39
N HIS A 173 -14.02 17.10 9.73
CA HIS A 173 -14.67 18.34 10.16
C HIS A 173 -16.17 18.09 10.31
N ARG A 174 -16.54 17.43 11.41
CA ARG A 174 -17.90 17.54 11.94
C ARG A 174 -17.86 18.61 13.04
N ALA A 175 -18.15 19.83 12.61
CA ALA A 175 -18.72 20.96 13.36
C ALA A 175 -18.09 21.33 14.72
N GLU A 176 -17.08 22.20 14.68
CA GLU A 176 -16.92 23.24 15.69
C GLU A 176 -16.90 24.59 14.97
N ARG A 177 -18.08 25.16 14.74
CA ARG A 177 -18.31 26.60 14.57
C ARG A 177 -19.75 26.88 14.94
N HIS A 178 -19.97 27.33 16.17
CA HIS A 178 -20.95 28.35 16.52
C HIS A 178 -20.47 28.97 17.83
N GLU A 179 -19.46 29.81 17.73
CA GLU A 179 -19.27 30.90 18.68
C GLU A 179 -19.03 32.13 17.80
N VAL A 180 -20.11 32.86 17.54
CA VAL A 180 -20.01 34.26 17.15
C VAL A 180 -20.36 35.01 18.43
N GLU A 181 -19.33 35.45 19.13
CA GLU A 181 -19.41 36.60 20.03
C GLU A 181 -20.07 37.75 19.27
N SER A 182 -21.21 38.23 19.78
CA SER A 182 -21.68 39.57 19.52
C SER A 182 -21.57 40.36 20.83
N VAL A 183 -20.45 41.07 20.96
CA VAL A 183 -20.22 42.23 21.82
C VAL A 183 -19.92 43.37 20.84
N ASP A 184 -20.38 44.60 20.94
CA ASP A 184 -21.42 45.32 21.66
C ASP A 184 -21.42 46.71 20.98
N GLU A 185 -22.40 47.53 21.34
CA GLU A 185 -22.35 49.00 21.37
C GLU A 185 -23.00 49.84 20.26
N ARG A 186 -24.08 50.48 20.72
CA ARG A 186 -24.41 51.93 20.61
C ARG A 186 -24.87 52.47 19.26
N ASP A 187 -26.17 52.81 19.17
CA ASP A 187 -26.64 54.20 19.24
C ASP A 187 -28.16 54.34 18.99
N ARG A 188 -28.79 55.19 19.82
CA ARG A 188 -30.15 55.77 19.80
C ARG A 188 -31.23 55.14 20.69
#